data_AF-A0A2N0NSZ6-F1
#
_entry.id   AF-A0A2N0NSZ6-F1
#
_cell.length_a   1.000
_cell.length_b   1.000
_cell.length_c   1.000
_cell.angle_alpha   90.00
_cell.angle_beta   90.00
_cell.angle_gamma   90.00
#
_symmetry.space_group_name_H-M   'P 1'
#
loop_
_entity.id
_entity.type
_entity.pdbx_description
1 polymer ?
#
loop_
_entity_poly.entity_id
_entity_poly.type
_entity_poly.pdbx_seq_one_letter_code
_entity_poly.pdbx_strand_id
1 'polypeptide(L)'
;MSTTPIKYHSTSELPNAKYQISKGLQHFFSSQRVISRRIQHKYFNMIRQKLLDRITFIKSCENLINNKNTTTKTFFNFSYKRYRFHFGIFIPCDHMIEAKGLSIPPRPCDVPSPIVMSNNRYGCGLHFFKKYPASIVFVRNEYGDFTLKNQHQNKQFHANLTFDRWIKKESKSIFSSRTGISYNSRYIVCNSNRKFRPGRTHIYHKLMNNF
;
A
#
# COMPACT_ATOMS: atom_id res chain seq x y z
N MET A 1 -17.02 -30.12 -14.98
CA MET A 1 -17.44 -28.70 -14.93
C MET A 1 -17.97 -28.36 -16.30
N SER A 2 -19.24 -27.95 -16.42
CA SER A 2 -19.78 -27.53 -17.72
C SER A 2 -18.95 -26.35 -18.23
N THR A 3 -18.45 -26.43 -19.46
CA THR A 3 -17.65 -25.38 -20.12
C THR A 3 -18.52 -24.26 -20.69
N THR A 4 -19.84 -24.38 -20.59
CA THR A 4 -20.78 -23.37 -21.06
C THR A 4 -20.75 -22.13 -20.16
N PRO A 5 -20.49 -20.93 -20.71
CA PRO A 5 -20.50 -19.70 -19.92
C PRO A 5 -21.90 -19.44 -19.34
N ILE A 6 -21.96 -19.11 -18.06
CA ILE A 6 -23.21 -18.77 -17.37
C ILE A 6 -23.65 -17.38 -17.85
N LYS A 7 -24.87 -17.31 -18.39
CA LYS A 7 -25.47 -16.06 -18.87
C LYS A 7 -26.45 -15.52 -17.83
N TYR A 8 -26.43 -14.21 -17.64
CA TYR A 8 -27.40 -13.49 -16.79
C TYR A 8 -28.10 -12.43 -17.61
N HIS A 9 -29.43 -12.39 -17.56
CA HIS A 9 -30.22 -11.34 -18.18
C HIS A 9 -30.31 -10.13 -17.25
N SER A 10 -30.17 -8.92 -17.79
CA SER A 10 -30.37 -7.65 -17.10
C SER A 10 -31.55 -6.95 -17.76
N THR A 11 -32.37 -6.26 -16.97
CA THR A 11 -33.43 -5.40 -17.51
C THR A 11 -32.91 -4.05 -18.00
N SER A 12 -31.62 -3.77 -17.79
CA SER A 12 -30.92 -2.57 -18.27
C SER A 12 -29.85 -2.95 -19.30
N GLU A 13 -29.69 -2.12 -20.33
CA GLU A 13 -28.65 -2.25 -21.37
C GLU A 13 -27.24 -2.32 -20.78
N LEU A 14 -26.94 -1.44 -19.82
CA LEU A 14 -25.72 -1.47 -19.03
C LEU A 14 -26.02 -1.87 -17.59
N PRO A 15 -25.62 -3.07 -17.13
CA PRO A 15 -25.87 -3.50 -15.77
C PRO A 15 -25.11 -2.62 -14.77
N ASN A 16 -25.79 -2.11 -13.75
CA ASN A 16 -25.12 -1.29 -12.73
C ASN A 16 -24.11 -2.13 -11.90
N ALA A 17 -23.14 -1.46 -11.27
CA ALA A 17 -22.08 -2.12 -10.50
C ALA A 17 -22.62 -3.00 -9.35
N LYS A 18 -23.70 -2.58 -8.69
CA LYS A 18 -24.34 -3.34 -7.60
C LYS A 18 -24.90 -4.66 -8.12
N TYR A 19 -25.49 -4.67 -9.31
CA TYR A 19 -26.01 -5.87 -9.96
C TYR A 19 -24.87 -6.81 -10.36
N GLN A 20 -23.85 -6.29 -11.05
CA GLN A 20 -22.67 -7.06 -11.46
C GLN A 20 -22.00 -7.75 -10.26
N ILE A 21 -21.75 -7.01 -9.18
CA ILE A 21 -21.20 -7.55 -7.93
C ILE A 21 -22.13 -8.62 -7.34
N SER A 22 -23.44 -8.35 -7.32
CA SER A 22 -24.40 -9.31 -6.75
C SER A 22 -24.39 -10.64 -7.51
N LYS A 23 -24.32 -10.61 -8.84
CA LYS A 23 -24.22 -11.82 -9.67
C LYS A 23 -22.88 -12.54 -9.50
N GLY A 24 -21.76 -11.80 -9.46
CA GLY A 24 -20.45 -12.37 -9.18
C GLY A 24 -20.39 -13.06 -7.81
N LEU A 25 -20.95 -12.44 -6.78
CA LEU A 25 -21.03 -13.04 -5.44
C LEU A 25 -21.94 -14.27 -5.40
N GLN A 26 -23.09 -14.23 -6.08
CA GLN A 26 -23.98 -15.40 -6.19
C GLN A 26 -23.23 -16.59 -6.79
N HIS A 27 -22.51 -16.36 -7.90
CA HIS A 27 -21.71 -17.40 -8.55
C HIS A 27 -20.57 -17.92 -7.67
N PHE A 28 -19.84 -17.02 -7.00
CA PHE A 28 -18.78 -17.39 -6.06
C PHE A 28 -19.31 -18.29 -4.94
N PHE A 29 -20.44 -17.89 -4.32
CA PHE A 29 -21.01 -18.62 -3.20
C PHE A 29 -21.67 -19.95 -3.60
N SER A 30 -22.29 -20.03 -4.78
CA SER A 30 -22.86 -21.28 -5.30
C SER A 30 -21.78 -22.31 -5.60
N SER A 31 -20.59 -21.85 -6.02
CA SER A 31 -19.44 -22.70 -6.31
C SER A 31 -18.73 -23.20 -5.04
N GLN A 32 -19.06 -22.62 -3.88
CA GLN A 32 -18.30 -22.86 -2.65
C GLN A 32 -18.90 -23.97 -1.79
N ARG A 33 -18.13 -25.04 -1.58
CA ARG A 33 -18.50 -26.17 -0.69
C ARG A 33 -18.23 -25.90 0.79
N VAL A 34 -17.38 -24.91 1.09
CA VAL A 34 -16.86 -24.63 2.44
C VAL A 34 -17.79 -23.74 3.27
N ILE A 35 -18.50 -22.81 2.64
CA ILE A 35 -19.29 -21.78 3.30
C ILE A 35 -20.75 -22.22 3.25
N SER A 36 -21.36 -22.49 4.39
CA SER A 36 -22.77 -22.90 4.44
C SER A 36 -23.72 -21.77 4.02
N ARG A 37 -24.89 -22.09 3.46
CA ARG A 37 -25.87 -21.08 3.01
C ARG A 37 -26.20 -20.03 4.08
N ARG A 38 -26.35 -20.43 5.34
CA ARG A 38 -26.58 -19.49 6.46
C ARG A 38 -25.48 -18.42 6.56
N ILE A 39 -24.22 -18.82 6.39
CA ILE A 39 -23.06 -17.91 6.43
C ILE A 39 -22.99 -17.07 5.16
N GLN A 40 -23.29 -17.65 4.00
CA GLN A 40 -23.38 -16.91 2.74
C GLN A 40 -24.39 -15.76 2.88
N HIS A 41 -25.62 -16.05 3.31
CA HIS A 41 -26.67 -15.04 3.50
C HIS A 41 -26.26 -13.98 4.54
N LYS A 42 -25.62 -14.37 5.64
CA LYS A 42 -25.12 -13.45 6.68
C LYS A 42 -24.13 -12.42 6.12
N TYR A 43 -23.18 -12.85 5.29
CA TYR A 43 -22.09 -11.99 4.83
C TYR A 43 -22.27 -11.41 3.42
N PHE A 44 -23.27 -11.86 2.66
CA PHE A 44 -23.50 -11.44 1.28
C PHE A 44 -23.58 -9.91 1.16
N ASN A 45 -24.46 -9.28 1.95
CA ASN A 45 -24.66 -7.84 1.91
C ASN A 45 -23.41 -7.07 2.37
N MET A 46 -22.72 -7.56 3.40
CA MET A 46 -21.49 -6.94 3.90
C MET A 46 -20.39 -6.95 2.84
N ILE A 47 -20.16 -8.09 2.18
CA ILE A 47 -19.13 -8.23 1.13
C ILE A 47 -19.50 -7.37 -0.08
N ARG A 48 -20.77 -7.36 -0.48
CA ARG A 48 -21.25 -6.51 -1.57
C ARG A 48 -20.99 -5.03 -1.29
N GLN A 49 -21.31 -4.54 -0.09
CA GLN A 49 -21.06 -3.15 0.26
C GLN A 49 -19.57 -2.82 0.28
N LYS A 50 -18.73 -3.68 0.87
CA LYS A 50 -17.27 -3.49 0.85
C LYS A 50 -16.69 -3.42 -0.57
N LEU A 51 -17.25 -4.14 -1.53
CA LEU A 51 -16.85 -4.07 -2.94
C LEU A 51 -17.31 -2.75 -3.60
N LEU A 52 -18.52 -2.29 -3.31
CA LEU A 52 -19.03 -0.99 -3.80
C LEU A 52 -18.19 0.17 -3.24
N ASP A 53 -17.92 0.16 -1.94
CA ASP A 53 -17.02 1.12 -1.30
C ASP A 53 -15.63 1.11 -1.94
N ARG A 54 -15.18 -0.06 -2.38
CA ARG A 54 -13.88 -0.15 -3.05
C ARG A 54 -13.87 0.52 -4.41
N ILE A 55 -14.94 0.38 -5.19
CA ILE A 55 -15.10 1.11 -6.45
C ILE A 55 -15.06 2.61 -6.21
N THR A 56 -15.76 3.10 -5.17
CA THR A 56 -15.78 4.54 -4.87
C THR A 56 -14.41 5.03 -4.41
N PHE A 57 -13.69 4.28 -3.57
CA PHE A 57 -12.33 4.64 -3.14
C PHE A 57 -11.34 4.66 -4.31
N ILE A 58 -11.41 3.69 -5.22
CA ILE A 58 -10.54 3.63 -6.39
C ILE A 58 -10.79 4.86 -7.29
N LYS A 59 -12.05 5.11 -7.65
CA LYS A 59 -12.42 6.28 -8.48
C LYS A 59 -12.03 7.60 -7.83
N SER A 60 -12.21 7.72 -6.52
CA SER A 60 -11.80 8.91 -5.76
C SER A 60 -10.28 9.11 -5.82
N CYS A 61 -9.49 8.04 -5.76
CA CYS A 61 -8.04 8.10 -5.89
C CYS A 61 -7.57 8.43 -7.31
N GLU A 62 -8.23 7.90 -8.33
CA GLU A 62 -7.93 8.23 -9.74
C GLU A 62 -8.12 9.72 -10.03
N ASN A 63 -9.17 10.33 -9.45
CA ASN A 63 -9.48 11.75 -9.63
C ASN A 63 -8.56 12.70 -8.82
N LEU A 64 -7.73 12.18 -7.91
CA LEU A 64 -6.84 12.99 -7.08
C LEU A 64 -5.54 13.29 -7.83
N ILE A 65 -5.41 14.53 -8.33
CA ILE A 65 -4.16 15.08 -8.88
C ILE A 65 -3.30 15.58 -7.72
N ASN A 66 -2.76 14.67 -6.92
CA ASN A 66 -1.93 15.00 -5.78
C ASN A 66 -0.68 14.13 -5.77
N ASN A 67 0.50 14.73 -5.59
CA ASN A 67 1.77 14.02 -5.49
C ASN A 67 1.97 13.25 -4.17
N LYS A 68 0.91 13.13 -3.34
CA LYS A 68 0.94 12.37 -2.09
C LYS A 68 0.97 10.88 -2.41
N ASN A 69 1.77 10.13 -1.68
CA ASN A 69 1.86 8.68 -1.81
C ASN A 69 0.74 7.94 -1.06
N THR A 70 -0.50 8.42 -1.18
CA THR A 70 -1.67 7.75 -0.62
C THR A 70 -1.99 6.52 -1.47
N THR A 71 -2.01 5.36 -0.84
CA THR A 71 -2.28 4.07 -1.50
C THR A 71 -3.66 3.56 -1.11
N THR A 72 -4.46 3.17 -2.10
CA THR A 72 -5.72 2.45 -1.91
C THR A 72 -5.53 1.01 -2.33
N LYS A 73 -5.81 0.08 -1.41
CA LYS A 73 -5.79 -1.36 -1.72
C LYS A 73 -6.96 -1.71 -2.62
N THR A 74 -6.77 -2.56 -3.61
CA THR A 74 -7.85 -3.05 -4.50
C THR A 74 -8.59 -4.24 -3.93
N PHE A 75 -7.93 -5.03 -3.07
CA PHE A 75 -8.48 -6.23 -2.43
C PHE A 75 -8.66 -6.07 -0.91
N PHE A 76 -9.51 -6.91 -0.34
CA PHE A 76 -9.68 -7.15 1.09
C PHE A 76 -9.84 -8.64 1.36
N ASN A 77 -9.52 -9.04 2.58
CA ASN A 77 -9.59 -10.44 3.00
C ASN A 77 -10.95 -10.73 3.63
N PHE A 78 -11.53 -11.87 3.27
CA PHE A 78 -12.66 -12.48 3.95
C PHE A 78 -12.24 -13.86 4.41
N SER A 79 -12.15 -14.04 5.72
CA SER A 79 -11.75 -15.31 6.32
C SER A 79 -12.96 -16.02 6.91
N TYR A 80 -13.05 -17.33 6.68
CA TYR A 80 -14.04 -18.19 7.30
C TYR A 80 -13.40 -19.51 7.72
N LYS A 81 -13.39 -19.79 9.03
CA LYS A 81 -12.63 -20.91 9.61
C LYS A 81 -11.17 -20.85 9.14
N ARG A 82 -10.65 -21.94 8.55
CA ARG A 82 -9.28 -22.01 8.00
C ARG A 82 -9.12 -21.38 6.61
N TYR A 83 -10.21 -20.99 5.95
CA TYR A 83 -10.20 -20.56 4.55
C TYR A 83 -10.12 -19.03 4.46
N ARG A 84 -9.34 -18.56 3.48
CA ARG A 84 -9.11 -17.14 3.21
C ARG A 84 -9.47 -16.85 1.77
N PHE A 85 -10.34 -15.86 1.57
CA PHE A 85 -10.78 -15.40 0.28
C PHE A 85 -10.36 -13.96 0.09
N HIS A 86 -9.93 -13.61 -1.12
CA HIS A 86 -9.55 -12.25 -1.48
C HIS A 86 -10.62 -11.68 -2.40
N PHE A 87 -11.37 -10.70 -1.90
CA PHE A 87 -12.36 -9.98 -2.69
C PHE A 87 -11.79 -8.63 -3.06
N GLY A 88 -12.03 -8.18 -4.29
CA GLY A 88 -11.55 -6.88 -4.72
C GLY A 88 -12.02 -6.53 -6.11
N ILE A 89 -11.63 -5.33 -6.53
CA ILE A 89 -11.83 -4.86 -7.89
C ILE A 89 -10.59 -5.23 -8.69
N PHE A 90 -10.80 -6.00 -9.75
CA PHE A 90 -9.71 -6.40 -10.64
C PHE A 90 -9.26 -5.17 -11.45
N ILE A 91 -8.00 -4.79 -11.27
CA ILE A 91 -7.35 -3.75 -12.07
C ILE A 91 -6.14 -4.42 -12.73
N PRO A 92 -6.08 -4.49 -14.07
CA PRO A 92 -4.97 -5.12 -14.76
C PRO A 92 -3.67 -4.36 -14.51
N CYS A 93 -2.54 -5.07 -14.53
CA CYS A 93 -1.25 -4.40 -14.49
C CYS A 93 -0.95 -3.76 -15.84
N ASP A 94 -0.67 -2.46 -15.84
CA ASP A 94 -0.27 -1.71 -17.03
C ASP A 94 1.23 -1.87 -17.33
N HIS A 95 1.69 -3.12 -17.44
CA HIS A 95 3.05 -3.47 -17.84
C HIS A 95 3.02 -4.50 -18.97
N MET A 96 3.76 -4.22 -20.03
CA MET A 96 3.95 -5.12 -21.16
C MET A 96 5.22 -5.95 -20.94
N ILE A 97 5.09 -7.27 -21.01
CA ILE A 97 6.18 -8.22 -20.88
C ILE A 97 6.78 -8.44 -22.27
N GLU A 98 8.04 -8.05 -22.42
CA GLU A 98 8.83 -8.28 -23.63
C GLU A 98 9.56 -9.63 -23.53
N ALA A 99 9.46 -10.45 -24.58
CA ALA A 99 10.25 -11.69 -24.69
C ALA A 99 11.64 -11.35 -25.22
N LYS A 100 12.63 -11.23 -24.33
CA LYS A 100 14.02 -10.98 -24.74
C LYS A 100 14.51 -12.10 -25.67
N GLY A 101 14.89 -11.75 -26.89
CA GLY A 101 15.51 -12.67 -27.86
C GLY A 101 14.54 -13.52 -28.68
N LEU A 102 13.22 -13.31 -28.56
CA LEU A 102 12.21 -13.97 -29.39
C LEU A 102 11.35 -12.90 -30.08
N SER A 103 11.02 -13.09 -31.36
CA SER A 103 10.14 -12.20 -32.13
C SER A 103 8.66 -12.38 -31.75
N ILE A 104 8.37 -12.38 -30.45
CA ILE A 104 7.03 -12.52 -29.89
C ILE A 104 6.54 -11.11 -29.51
N PRO A 105 5.32 -10.71 -29.93
CA PRO A 105 4.78 -9.41 -29.57
C PRO A 105 4.66 -9.25 -28.04
N PRO A 106 4.84 -8.03 -27.51
CA PRO A 106 4.71 -7.77 -26.08
C PRO A 106 3.32 -8.18 -25.58
N ARG A 107 3.27 -8.88 -24.44
CA ARG A 107 2.01 -9.33 -23.82
C ARG A 107 1.73 -8.57 -22.53
N PRO A 108 0.48 -8.19 -22.24
CA PRO A 108 0.15 -7.52 -20.99
C PRO A 108 0.39 -8.47 -19.80
N CYS A 109 0.70 -7.89 -18.66
CA CYS A 109 0.82 -8.65 -17.42
C CYS A 109 -0.56 -9.05 -16.89
N ASP A 110 -0.78 -10.36 -16.72
CA ASP A 110 -2.05 -10.93 -16.25
C ASP A 110 -2.30 -10.74 -14.73
N VAL A 111 -1.30 -10.26 -14.00
CA VAL A 111 -1.38 -10.12 -12.54
C VAL A 111 -2.10 -8.82 -12.19
N PRO A 112 -3.11 -8.84 -11.29
CA PRO A 112 -3.81 -7.62 -10.91
C PRO A 112 -2.92 -6.68 -10.10
N SER A 113 -3.25 -5.39 -10.14
CA SER A 113 -2.68 -4.38 -9.26
C SER A 113 -3.26 -4.51 -7.85
N PRO A 114 -2.45 -4.79 -6.81
CA PRO A 114 -2.93 -4.87 -5.43
C PRO A 114 -3.22 -3.49 -4.81
N ILE A 115 -2.66 -2.43 -5.41
CA ILE A 115 -2.78 -1.05 -4.95
C ILE A 115 -3.00 -0.09 -6.12
N VAL A 116 -3.71 0.99 -5.86
CA VAL A 116 -3.83 2.15 -6.75
C VAL A 116 -3.39 3.38 -5.97
N MET A 117 -2.65 4.25 -6.61
CA MET A 117 -2.21 5.53 -6.08
C MET A 117 -2.75 6.67 -6.95
N SER A 118 -2.66 7.89 -6.43
CA SER A 118 -2.95 9.12 -7.17
C SER A 118 -2.21 9.19 -8.51
N ASN A 119 -2.76 9.97 -9.45
CA ASN A 119 -2.25 10.13 -10.82
C ASN A 119 -2.27 8.82 -11.62
N ASN A 120 -3.31 7.99 -11.46
CA ASN A 120 -3.48 6.70 -12.15
C ASN A 120 -2.25 5.79 -12.06
N ARG A 121 -1.60 5.79 -10.89
CA ARG A 121 -0.42 4.96 -10.65
C ARG A 121 -0.82 3.62 -10.08
N TYR A 122 -0.67 2.57 -10.88
CA TYR A 122 -0.99 1.20 -10.48
C TYR A 122 -0.10 0.21 -11.24
N GLY A 123 0.01 -1.01 -10.73
CA GLY A 123 0.86 -2.06 -11.25
C GLY A 123 0.90 -3.24 -10.28
N CYS A 124 1.13 -4.45 -10.80
CA CYS A 124 1.25 -5.62 -9.94
C CYS A 124 2.47 -5.52 -9.01
N GLY A 125 2.54 -6.34 -7.96
CA GLY A 125 3.63 -6.26 -6.96
C GLY A 125 5.05 -6.36 -7.53
N LEU A 126 5.23 -7.00 -8.70
CA LEU A 126 6.53 -7.14 -9.37
C LEU A 126 6.89 -5.96 -10.28
N HIS A 127 5.89 -5.35 -10.92
CA HIS A 127 6.09 -4.28 -11.89
C HIS A 127 5.87 -2.89 -11.29
N PHE A 128 5.14 -2.80 -10.19
CA PHE A 128 4.86 -1.53 -9.51
C PHE A 128 6.15 -0.78 -9.17
N PHE A 129 7.12 -1.46 -8.56
CA PHE A 129 8.41 -0.85 -8.19
C PHE A 129 9.36 -0.67 -9.37
N LYS A 130 9.14 -1.35 -10.50
CA LYS A 130 9.91 -1.09 -11.73
C LYS A 130 9.40 0.14 -12.46
N LYS A 131 8.08 0.32 -12.51
CA LYS A 131 7.40 1.45 -13.14
C LYS A 131 7.46 2.71 -12.28
N TYR A 132 7.35 2.52 -10.96
CA TYR A 132 7.45 3.57 -9.95
C TYR A 132 8.54 3.19 -8.95
N PRO A 133 9.83 3.21 -9.34
CA PRO A 133 10.93 3.02 -8.42
C PRO A 133 10.86 4.12 -7.36
N ALA A 134 10.34 3.81 -6.18
CA ALA A 134 10.25 4.75 -5.07
C ALA A 134 11.66 5.29 -4.76
N SER A 135 11.92 6.59 -4.58
CA SER A 135 11.14 7.58 -3.84
C SER A 135 11.50 9.00 -4.28
N ILE A 136 10.64 9.69 -5.03
CA ILE A 136 10.70 11.16 -5.03
C ILE A 136 9.99 11.62 -3.76
N VAL A 137 10.72 11.58 -2.63
CA VAL A 137 10.31 12.39 -1.49
C VAL A 137 10.61 13.82 -1.91
N PHE A 138 9.60 14.54 -2.39
CA PHE A 138 9.71 15.99 -2.46
C PHE A 138 9.86 16.50 -1.03
N VAL A 139 11.06 16.93 -0.67
CA VAL A 139 11.27 17.61 0.61
C VAL A 139 11.06 19.09 0.35
N ARG A 140 10.17 19.67 1.14
CA ARG A 140 9.97 21.12 1.17
C ARG A 140 11.26 21.74 1.73
N ASN A 141 11.95 22.56 0.95
CA ASN A 141 13.10 23.32 1.45
C ASN A 141 12.60 24.42 2.41
N GLU A 142 13.55 25.13 3.04
CA GLU A 142 13.26 26.21 3.99
C GLU A 142 12.49 27.38 3.35
N TYR A 143 12.50 27.46 2.01
CA TYR A 143 11.84 28.48 1.20
C TYR A 143 10.45 28.06 0.66
N GLY A 144 10.01 26.83 0.94
CA GLY A 144 8.70 26.32 0.52
C GLY A 144 8.67 25.55 -0.81
N ASP A 145 9.78 25.45 -1.53
CA ASP A 145 9.89 24.74 -2.81
C ASP A 145 10.07 23.23 -2.63
N PHE A 146 9.56 22.47 -3.59
CA PHE A 146 9.66 21.01 -3.62
C PHE A 146 10.96 20.57 -4.31
N THR A 147 11.93 20.08 -3.53
CA THR A 147 13.21 19.57 -4.05
C THR A 147 13.21 18.05 -4.19
N LEU A 148 13.84 17.56 -5.26
CA LEU A 148 13.98 16.13 -5.58
C LEU A 148 15.06 15.48 -4.68
N LYS A 149 14.67 14.69 -3.66
CA LYS A 149 15.66 13.87 -2.94
C LYS A 149 15.94 12.56 -3.66
N ASN A 150 16.98 12.55 -4.48
CA ASN A 150 17.61 11.35 -5.05
C ASN A 150 18.44 10.55 -4.01
N GLN A 151 18.11 10.60 -2.72
CA GLN A 151 18.85 9.85 -1.71
C GLN A 151 18.17 8.51 -1.45
N HIS A 152 18.74 7.46 -2.03
CA HIS A 152 18.49 6.08 -1.61
C HIS A 152 18.67 6.00 -0.10
N GLN A 153 17.58 5.82 0.64
CA GLN A 153 17.59 5.63 2.08
C GLN A 153 18.12 4.24 2.44
N ASN A 154 19.41 4.00 2.21
CA ASN A 154 20.09 2.77 2.62
C ASN A 154 20.56 2.89 4.08
N LYS A 155 20.85 1.75 4.72
CA LYS A 155 21.29 1.70 6.13
C LYS A 155 22.56 2.53 6.38
N GLN A 156 23.46 2.57 5.40
CA GLN A 156 24.72 3.30 5.48
C GLN A 156 24.50 4.81 5.54
N PHE A 157 23.61 5.35 4.71
CA PHE A 157 23.24 6.77 4.71
C PHE A 157 22.67 7.19 6.07
N HIS A 158 21.79 6.38 6.66
CA HIS A 158 21.24 6.64 8.00
C HIS A 158 22.29 6.60 9.10
N ALA A 159 23.27 5.69 9.00
CA ALA A 159 24.39 5.64 9.93
C ALA A 159 25.27 6.90 9.83
N ASN A 160 25.64 7.29 8.61
CA ASN A 160 26.44 8.50 8.36
C ASN A 160 25.73 9.76 8.83
N LEU A 161 24.43 9.90 8.53
CA LEU A 161 23.63 11.04 8.99
C LEU A 161 23.52 11.10 10.51
N THR A 162 23.45 9.96 11.19
CA THR A 162 23.42 9.91 12.66
C THR A 162 24.77 10.31 13.25
N PHE A 163 25.87 9.86 12.65
CA PHE A 163 27.23 10.28 12.99
C PHE A 163 27.40 11.79 12.82
N ASP A 164 27.00 12.34 11.67
CA ASP A 164 27.11 13.77 11.36
C ASP A 164 26.30 14.64 12.33
N ARG A 165 25.11 14.19 12.71
CA ARG A 165 24.27 14.88 13.70
C ARG A 165 24.90 14.88 15.09
N TRP A 166 25.51 13.75 15.47
CA TRP A 166 26.21 13.66 16.74
C TRP A 166 27.44 14.55 16.76
N ILE A 167 28.30 14.50 15.73
CA ILE A 167 29.55 15.28 15.70
C ILE A 167 29.28 16.78 15.68
N LYS A 168 28.24 17.21 14.94
CA LYS A 168 27.79 18.61 14.89
C LYS A 168 26.96 19.03 16.12
N LYS A 169 26.66 18.11 17.03
CA LYS A 169 25.76 18.32 18.18
C LYS A 169 24.41 18.93 17.80
N GLU A 170 23.88 18.54 16.64
CA GLU A 170 22.65 19.06 16.07
C GLU A 170 21.47 18.75 17.01
N SER A 171 20.70 19.80 17.37
CA SER A 171 19.49 19.68 18.16
C SER A 171 18.27 19.82 17.25
N LYS A 172 17.30 18.92 17.42
CA LYS A 172 16.04 18.92 16.69
C LYS A 172 14.90 19.21 17.66
N SER A 173 14.18 20.30 17.44
CA SER A 173 12.91 20.57 18.10
C SER A 173 11.82 19.67 17.53
N ILE A 174 11.07 19.01 18.41
CA ILE A 174 10.00 18.08 18.07
C ILE A 174 8.74 18.50 18.81
N PHE A 175 7.67 18.73 18.05
CA PHE A 175 6.33 18.93 18.58
C PHE A 175 5.50 17.65 18.44
N SER A 176 4.88 17.19 19.53
CA SER A 176 4.00 16.03 19.54
C SER A 176 2.54 16.49 19.47
N SER A 177 1.90 16.34 18.31
CA SER A 177 0.48 16.67 18.13
C SER A 177 -0.46 15.81 18.99
N ARG A 178 -0.02 14.63 19.42
CA ARG A 178 -0.81 13.73 20.28
C ARG A 178 -0.85 14.19 21.74
N THR A 179 0.24 14.77 22.24
CA THR A 179 0.39 15.14 23.67
C THR A 179 0.49 16.64 23.90
N GLY A 180 0.59 17.45 22.85
CA GLY A 180 0.68 18.92 22.94
C GLY A 180 2.03 19.45 23.44
N ILE A 181 3.01 18.59 23.70
CA ILE A 181 4.32 18.97 24.23
C ILE A 181 5.35 19.20 23.11
N SER A 182 6.30 20.07 23.39
CA SER A 182 7.48 20.33 22.56
C SER A 182 8.76 20.01 23.34
N TYR A 183 9.65 19.22 22.76
CA TYR A 183 10.93 18.89 23.37
C TYR A 183 12.05 18.95 22.34
N ASN A 184 13.27 19.16 22.82
CA ASN A 184 14.47 19.15 21.99
C ASN A 184 15.14 17.79 22.06
N SER A 185 15.59 17.25 20.93
CA SER A 185 16.32 15.99 20.90
C SER A 185 17.69 16.13 20.24
N ARG A 186 18.71 15.49 20.79
CA ARG A 186 20.05 15.41 20.19
C ARG A 186 20.66 14.03 20.38
N TYR A 187 21.61 13.66 19.51
CA TYR A 187 22.36 12.41 19.67
C TYR A 187 23.55 12.60 20.61
N ILE A 188 23.77 11.63 21.49
CA ILE A 188 24.94 11.54 22.38
C ILE A 188 25.54 10.14 22.27
N VAL A 189 26.84 9.98 22.54
CA VAL A 189 27.47 8.66 22.56
C VAL A 189 27.17 7.96 23.88
N CYS A 190 27.00 6.64 23.81
CA CYS A 190 26.95 5.79 24.98
C CYS A 190 28.29 5.87 25.74
N ASN A 191 28.35 6.60 26.85
CA ASN A 191 29.52 6.53 27.73
C ASN A 191 29.66 5.11 28.29
N SER A 192 30.83 4.50 28.09
CA SER A 192 31.21 3.13 28.44
C SER A 192 31.24 2.82 29.95
N ASN A 193 30.91 3.80 30.82
CA ASN A 193 30.92 3.63 32.27
C ASN A 193 29.75 2.79 32.83
N ARG A 194 28.88 2.23 31.97
CA ARG A 194 27.83 1.30 32.39
C ARG A 194 28.16 -0.10 31.90
N LYS A 195 28.20 -1.07 32.83
CA LYS A 195 28.42 -2.51 32.56
C LYS A 195 27.66 -2.93 31.29
N PHE A 196 28.40 -3.31 30.26
CA PHE A 196 27.84 -3.81 29.01
C PHE A 196 26.93 -5.00 29.33
N ARG A 197 25.62 -4.82 29.17
CA ARG A 197 24.69 -5.95 29.15
C ARG A 197 24.83 -6.61 27.77
N PRO A 198 25.05 -7.92 27.68
CA PRO A 198 25.12 -8.60 26.39
C PRO A 198 23.83 -8.34 25.60
N GLY A 199 23.96 -7.89 24.35
CA GLY A 199 22.84 -7.63 23.44
C GLY A 199 22.54 -6.15 23.11
N ARG A 200 23.21 -5.15 23.71
CA ARG A 200 23.08 -3.75 23.27
C ARG A 200 24.17 -3.38 22.26
N THR A 201 23.77 -3.16 21.00
CA THR A 201 24.67 -2.91 19.85
C THR A 201 24.64 -1.46 19.31
N HIS A 202 23.95 -0.53 19.98
CA HIS A 202 23.80 0.85 19.49
C HIS A 202 24.84 1.79 20.10
N ILE A 203 25.50 2.57 19.24
CA ILE A 203 26.59 3.52 19.59
C ILE A 203 26.04 4.84 20.15
N TYR A 204 24.87 5.27 19.67
CA TYR A 204 24.27 6.57 20.01
C TYR A 204 22.98 6.43 20.81
N HIS A 205 22.80 7.28 21.81
CA HIS A 205 21.55 7.55 22.50
C HIS A 205 20.92 8.86 22.01
N LYS A 206 19.59 8.95 22.09
CA LYS A 206 18.88 10.21 21.91
C LYS A 206 18.60 10.83 23.28
N LEU A 207 19.23 11.96 23.54
CA LEU A 207 18.92 12.80 24.70
C LEU A 207 17.72 13.67 24.36
N MET A 208 16.72 13.70 25.23
CA MET A 208 15.56 14.59 25.15
C MET A 208 15.68 15.63 26.26
N ASN A 209 15.62 16.91 25.88
CA ASN A 209 15.63 18.04 26.80
C ASN A 209 14.26 18.73 26.72
N ASN A 210 13.82 19.33 27.83
CA ASN A 210 12.52 19.98 27.96
C ASN A 210 11.35 19.00 27.71
N PHE A 211 11.45 17.80 28.29
CA PHE A 211 10.40 16.78 28.28
C PHE A 211 9.59 16.84 29.57
#